data_AF-A0A929L7U7-F1
#
_entry.id   AF-A0A929L7U7-F1
#
_cell.length_a   1.000
_cell.length_b   1.000
_cell.length_c   1.000
_cell.angle_alpha   90.00
_cell.angle_beta   90.00
_cell.angle_gamma   90.00
#
_symmetry.space_group_name_H-M   'P 1'
#
loop_
_entity.id
_entity.type
_entity.pdbx_description
1 polymer ?
#
loop_
_entity_poly.entity_id
_entity_poly.type
_entity_poly.pdbx_seq_one_letter_code
_entity_poly.pdbx_strand_id
1 'polypeptide(L)'
;MAGNAAWDRFFYPGTHVLQNKFNERDEDALAEMEYEITGEIYEDLISGDIPIEGATAQEKLQFIHGSLLGSIYDWAGQFRDVNMSKGGHSFGDEASMGMYMRQLQGKINRTPWNDLDHSATVDQLAAIHTDLNFAHPFREGNGRASRVFMTDLAAEHGVELDFSLVGDEQWNQASADTFLDPYGLNLTAEPLKEIYREIASPREEADSLDHQPEADEMDDELSAAMQFGDDAYGADSVGDALGYQGGHVSLDDYGIDGAVDYGSSNDQGLDR
;
A
#
# COMPACT_ATOMS: atom_id res chain seq x y z
N MET A 1 10.10 12.73 -21.39
CA MET A 1 10.22 14.02 -20.67
C MET A 1 8.98 14.37 -19.82
N ALA A 2 7.84 13.67 -19.93
CA ALA A 2 6.63 13.94 -19.14
C ALA A 2 6.55 13.20 -17.78
N GLY A 3 7.51 12.31 -17.48
CA GLY A 3 7.46 11.41 -16.32
C GLY A 3 7.56 12.10 -14.96
N ASN A 4 8.29 13.22 -14.86
CA ASN A 4 8.47 13.91 -13.57
C ASN A 4 7.38 14.96 -13.28
N ALA A 5 6.92 15.70 -14.29
CA ALA A 5 5.98 16.81 -14.06
C ALA A 5 4.61 16.36 -13.50
N ALA A 6 4.15 15.16 -13.87
CA ALA A 6 2.90 14.61 -13.33
C ALA A 6 3.05 14.17 -11.86
N TRP A 7 4.25 13.76 -11.44
CA TRP A 7 4.58 13.38 -10.07
C TRP A 7 4.83 14.62 -9.19
N ASP A 8 5.67 15.54 -9.69
CA ASP A 8 6.08 16.77 -9.01
C ASP A 8 4.90 17.66 -8.60
N ARG A 9 3.78 17.58 -9.31
CA ARG A 9 2.59 18.40 -9.04
C ARG A 9 1.96 18.12 -7.67
N PHE A 10 2.23 16.96 -7.07
CA PHE A 10 1.71 16.62 -5.75
C PHE A 10 2.46 17.35 -4.63
N PHE A 11 3.64 17.91 -4.92
CA PHE A 11 4.49 18.53 -3.92
C PHE A 11 4.55 20.06 -4.07
N TYR A 12 4.93 20.77 -3.00
CA TYR A 12 5.30 22.16 -3.16
C TYR A 12 6.59 22.28 -3.99
N PRO A 13 6.71 23.30 -4.87
CA PRO A 13 7.90 23.45 -5.70
C PRO A 13 9.19 23.51 -4.88
N GLY A 14 10.10 22.58 -5.16
CA GLY A 14 11.42 22.49 -4.49
C GLY A 14 11.40 21.82 -3.12
N THR A 15 10.31 21.15 -2.73
CA THR A 15 10.23 20.34 -1.52
C THR A 15 9.71 18.93 -1.82
N HIS A 16 9.77 18.05 -0.83
CA HIS A 16 9.12 16.74 -0.84
C HIS A 16 7.82 16.72 -0.03
N VAL A 17 7.30 17.91 0.33
CA VAL A 17 6.08 18.05 1.13
C VAL A 17 4.87 18.12 0.22
N LEU A 18 3.90 17.25 0.47
CA LEU A 18 2.66 17.18 -0.30
C LEU A 18 1.84 18.46 -0.18
N GLN A 19 1.27 18.92 -1.30
CA GLN A 19 0.32 20.02 -1.32
C GLN A 19 -0.92 19.63 -0.54
N ASN A 20 -1.23 20.42 0.48
CA ASN A 20 -2.30 20.18 1.44
C ASN A 20 -3.14 21.45 1.62
N LYS A 21 -4.37 21.28 2.11
CA LYS A 21 -5.37 22.33 2.30
C LYS A 21 -4.98 23.35 3.37
N PHE A 22 -4.05 23.00 4.26
CA PHE A 22 -3.53 23.87 5.31
C PHE A 22 -2.42 24.80 4.84
N ASN A 23 -1.90 24.60 3.62
CA ASN A 23 -0.70 25.29 3.12
C ASN A 23 0.55 25.04 3.98
N GLU A 24 0.60 23.95 4.75
CA GLU A 24 1.76 23.58 5.55
C GLU A 24 2.88 23.07 4.64
N ARG A 25 4.11 23.52 4.88
CA ARG A 25 5.29 23.21 4.06
C ARG A 25 6.42 22.60 4.88
N ASP A 26 6.28 22.56 6.20
CA ASP A 26 7.12 21.81 7.10
C ASP A 26 6.64 20.35 7.13
N GLU A 27 7.57 19.43 6.91
CA GLU A 27 7.30 18.00 6.75
C GLU A 27 6.81 17.39 8.07
N ASP A 28 7.49 17.70 9.17
CA ASP A 28 7.19 17.20 10.51
C ASP A 28 5.84 17.75 10.99
N ALA A 29 5.59 19.05 10.79
CA ALA A 29 4.31 19.66 11.16
C ALA A 29 3.13 19.10 10.35
N LEU A 30 3.34 18.82 9.06
CA LEU A 30 2.30 18.19 8.24
C LEU A 30 2.02 16.75 8.72
N ALA A 31 3.07 15.99 9.05
CA ALA A 31 2.93 14.63 9.57
C ALA A 31 2.18 14.62 10.91
N GLU A 32 2.48 15.53 11.83
CA GLU A 32 1.77 15.66 13.12
C GLU A 32 0.28 16.00 12.91
N MET A 33 -0.02 16.98 12.04
CA MET A 33 -1.41 17.31 11.71
C MET A 33 -2.15 16.16 11.04
N GLU A 34 -1.50 15.47 10.11
CA GLU A 34 -2.08 14.31 9.46
C GLU A 34 -2.36 13.20 10.47
N TYR A 35 -1.43 12.98 11.41
CA TYR A 35 -1.60 12.00 12.47
C TYR A 35 -2.83 12.31 13.33
N GLU A 36 -2.94 13.53 13.85
CA GLU A 36 -4.05 13.94 14.71
C GLU A 36 -5.40 13.85 13.98
N ILE A 37 -5.47 14.37 12.74
CA ILE A 37 -6.73 14.44 11.98
C ILE A 37 -7.18 13.06 11.54
N THR A 38 -6.26 12.23 11.04
CA THR A 38 -6.65 10.93 10.47
C THR A 38 -6.92 9.90 11.56
N GLY A 39 -6.36 10.06 12.76
CA GLY A 39 -6.54 9.11 13.85
C GLY A 39 -7.96 9.05 14.37
N GLU A 40 -8.58 10.18 14.70
CA GLU A 40 -9.98 10.23 15.14
C GLU A 40 -10.92 9.61 14.07
N ILE A 41 -10.68 9.92 12.79
CA ILE A 41 -11.51 9.42 11.69
C ILE A 41 -11.31 7.90 11.48
N TYR A 42 -10.10 7.40 11.70
CA TYR A 42 -9.80 5.98 11.61
C TYR A 42 -10.54 5.19 12.68
N GLU A 43 -10.51 5.65 13.93
CA GLU A 43 -11.28 5.06 15.04
C GLU A 43 -12.77 5.04 14.74
N ASP A 44 -13.34 6.18 14.32
CA ASP A 44 -14.76 6.30 13.97
C ASP A 44 -15.16 5.34 12.83
N LEU A 45 -14.27 5.07 11.87
CA LEU A 45 -14.52 4.13 10.77
C LEU A 45 -14.51 2.67 11.25
N ILE A 46 -13.60 2.31 12.16
CA ILE A 46 -13.49 0.93 12.68
C ILE A 46 -14.58 0.63 13.72
N SER A 47 -14.91 1.58 14.58
CA SER A 47 -16.01 1.46 15.54
C SER A 47 -17.38 1.38 14.84
N GLY A 48 -17.46 1.90 13.62
CA GLY A 48 -18.69 2.02 12.84
C GLY A 48 -19.51 3.28 13.14
N ASP A 49 -18.96 4.24 13.89
CA ASP A 49 -19.56 5.56 14.11
C ASP A 49 -19.67 6.36 12.79
N ILE A 50 -18.69 6.20 11.90
CA ILE A 50 -18.79 6.56 10.49
C ILE A 50 -19.10 5.30 9.67
N PRO A 51 -20.33 5.16 9.12
CA PRO A 51 -20.66 4.01 8.30
C PRO A 51 -19.90 4.08 6.97
N ILE A 52 -19.27 2.97 6.58
CA ILE A 52 -18.59 2.85 5.29
C ILE A 52 -19.64 2.79 4.17
N GLU A 53 -19.69 3.84 3.34
CA GLU A 53 -20.60 3.91 2.20
C GLU A 53 -19.98 3.33 0.92
N GLY A 54 -20.81 2.63 0.12
CA GLY A 54 -20.42 2.09 -1.19
C GLY A 54 -21.00 0.70 -1.44
N ALA A 55 -21.36 0.41 -2.69
CA ALA A 55 -21.86 -0.92 -3.09
C ALA A 55 -20.75 -1.84 -3.62
N THR A 56 -19.59 -1.26 -3.95
CA THR A 56 -18.44 -1.96 -4.49
C THR A 56 -17.18 -1.68 -3.68
N ALA A 57 -16.18 -2.56 -3.76
CA ALA A 57 -14.87 -2.40 -3.14
C ALA A 57 -14.21 -1.07 -3.54
N GLN A 58 -14.36 -0.66 -4.81
CA GLN A 58 -13.91 0.64 -5.27
C GLN A 58 -14.60 1.78 -4.51
N GLU A 59 -15.93 1.79 -4.47
CA GLU A 59 -16.69 2.87 -3.82
C GLU A 59 -16.36 2.94 -2.32
N LYS A 60 -16.29 1.78 -1.64
CA LYS A 60 -15.89 1.69 -0.24
C LYS A 60 -14.47 2.24 -0.01
N LEU A 61 -13.48 1.82 -0.81
CA LEU A 61 -12.10 2.33 -0.70
C LEU A 61 -12.02 3.84 -0.93
N GLN A 62 -12.73 4.36 -1.94
CA GLN A 62 -12.76 5.80 -2.22
C GLN A 62 -13.45 6.58 -1.11
N PHE A 63 -14.51 6.03 -0.52
CA PHE A 63 -15.17 6.60 0.65
C PHE A 63 -14.24 6.65 1.85
N ILE A 64 -13.66 5.50 2.25
CA ILE A 64 -12.72 5.39 3.37
C ILE A 64 -11.57 6.39 3.22
N HIS A 65 -10.91 6.38 2.06
CA HIS A 65 -9.80 7.29 1.81
C HIS A 65 -10.26 8.76 1.79
N GLY A 66 -11.43 9.04 1.23
CA GLY A 66 -12.01 10.38 1.21
C GLY A 66 -12.33 10.89 2.63
N SER A 67 -12.81 10.01 3.51
CA SER A 67 -13.06 10.31 4.91
C SER A 67 -11.76 10.60 5.64
N LEU A 68 -10.78 9.70 5.57
CA LEU A 68 -9.49 9.84 6.26
C LEU A 68 -8.78 11.14 5.84
N LEU A 69 -8.59 11.34 4.54
CA LEU A 69 -7.67 12.36 4.04
C LEU A 69 -8.35 13.59 3.43
N GLY A 70 -9.69 13.62 3.41
CA GLY A 70 -10.48 14.64 2.72
C GLY A 70 -10.33 16.05 3.28
N SER A 71 -10.02 16.19 4.57
CA SER A 71 -9.72 17.49 5.19
C SER A 71 -8.31 17.99 4.88
N ILE A 72 -7.40 17.10 4.48
CA ILE A 72 -5.97 17.38 4.30
C ILE A 72 -5.63 17.58 2.82
N TYR A 73 -6.11 16.71 1.93
CA TYR A 73 -5.71 16.68 0.53
C TYR A 73 -6.88 16.89 -0.43
N ASP A 74 -6.65 17.62 -1.52
CA ASP A 74 -7.67 17.86 -2.56
C ASP A 74 -7.97 16.61 -3.40
N TRP A 75 -7.01 15.69 -3.51
CA TRP A 75 -7.12 14.46 -4.29
C TRP A 75 -7.66 13.28 -3.47
N ALA A 76 -8.01 13.48 -2.19
CA ALA A 76 -8.52 12.41 -1.35
C ALA A 76 -9.78 11.74 -1.94
N GLY A 77 -9.82 10.41 -1.89
CA GLY A 77 -10.88 9.58 -2.48
C GLY A 77 -10.75 9.42 -4.00
N GLN A 78 -9.73 10.01 -4.63
CA GLN A 78 -9.45 9.83 -6.06
C GLN A 78 -8.28 8.87 -6.25
N PHE A 79 -8.42 7.97 -7.22
CA PHE A 79 -7.29 7.13 -7.61
C PHE A 79 -6.13 7.95 -8.16
N ARG A 80 -4.92 7.44 -7.96
CA ARG A 80 -3.73 8.02 -8.57
C ARG A 80 -3.79 7.91 -10.10
N ASP A 81 -3.19 8.88 -10.76
CA ASP A 81 -2.99 8.95 -12.22
C ASP A 81 -1.48 8.97 -12.58
N VAL A 82 -0.67 8.48 -11.64
CA VAL A 82 0.79 8.34 -11.76
C VAL A 82 1.17 6.94 -11.33
N ASN A 83 2.22 6.38 -11.94
CA ASN A 83 2.79 5.11 -11.52
C ASN A 83 3.69 5.30 -10.30
N MET A 84 3.68 4.31 -9.41
CA MET A 84 4.40 4.32 -8.14
C MET A 84 5.21 3.03 -7.98
N SER A 85 6.32 3.13 -7.26
CA SER A 85 7.13 1.99 -6.84
C SER A 85 7.63 2.18 -5.42
N LYS A 86 7.90 1.10 -4.69
CA LYS A 86 8.48 1.13 -3.34
C LYS A 86 9.51 0.01 -3.22
N GLY A 87 10.70 0.31 -2.71
CA GLY A 87 11.75 -0.71 -2.49
C GLY A 87 12.19 -1.48 -3.74
N GLY A 88 12.09 -0.87 -4.94
CA GLY A 88 12.41 -1.52 -6.21
C GLY A 88 11.27 -2.36 -6.81
N HIS A 89 10.09 -2.40 -6.20
CA HIS A 89 8.89 -3.05 -6.72
C HIS A 89 7.90 -2.02 -7.25
N SER A 90 7.41 -2.21 -8.47
CA SER A 90 6.37 -1.39 -9.07
C SER A 90 5.00 -1.88 -8.63
N PHE A 91 4.14 -0.94 -8.23
CA PHE A 91 2.71 -1.21 -8.06
C PHE A 91 2.02 -1.33 -9.42
N GLY A 92 0.74 -1.68 -9.42
CA GLY A 92 -0.07 -1.78 -10.64
C GLY A 92 -0.04 -0.49 -11.47
N ASP A 93 -0.22 -0.59 -12.78
CA ASP A 93 -0.24 0.60 -13.62
C ASP A 93 -1.50 1.44 -13.37
N GLU A 94 -1.34 2.77 -13.32
CA GLU A 94 -2.45 3.70 -13.03
C GLU A 94 -3.62 3.55 -14.02
N ALA A 95 -3.30 3.33 -15.30
CA ALA A 95 -4.30 3.22 -16.36
C ALA A 95 -5.19 1.97 -16.21
N SER A 96 -4.72 0.95 -15.50
CA SER A 96 -5.43 -0.30 -15.22
C SER A 96 -6.17 -0.31 -13.88
N MET A 97 -6.22 0.80 -13.14
CA MET A 97 -6.84 0.83 -11.81
C MET A 97 -8.27 0.29 -11.79
N GLY A 98 -9.09 0.70 -12.76
CA GLY A 98 -10.46 0.17 -12.88
C GLY A 98 -10.52 -1.33 -13.16
N MET A 99 -9.51 -1.92 -13.80
CA MET A 99 -9.41 -3.37 -13.96
C MET A 99 -9.09 -4.05 -12.63
N TYR A 100 -8.12 -3.54 -11.88
CA TYR A 100 -7.74 -4.10 -10.57
C TYR A 100 -8.93 -4.10 -9.61
N MET A 101 -9.67 -2.99 -9.52
CA MET A 101 -10.86 -2.91 -8.67
C MET A 101 -11.95 -3.91 -9.06
N ARG A 102 -12.17 -4.14 -10.37
CA ARG A 102 -13.11 -5.18 -10.83
C ARG A 102 -12.63 -6.59 -10.51
N GLN A 103 -11.32 -6.84 -10.58
CA GLN A 103 -10.75 -8.14 -10.21
C GLN A 103 -10.88 -8.39 -8.71
N LEU A 104 -10.57 -7.39 -7.88
CA LEU A 104 -10.73 -7.41 -6.42
C LEU A 104 -12.18 -7.71 -6.03
N GLN A 105 -13.13 -6.93 -6.55
CA GLN A 105 -14.57 -7.18 -6.33
C GLN A 105 -14.99 -8.56 -6.82
N GLY A 106 -14.51 -8.97 -7.99
CA GLY A 106 -14.80 -10.28 -8.56
C GLY A 106 -14.26 -11.42 -7.72
N LYS A 107 -13.13 -11.23 -7.02
CA LYS A 107 -12.57 -12.19 -6.05
C LYS A 107 -13.48 -12.29 -4.84
N ILE A 108 -13.79 -11.15 -4.20
CA ILE A 108 -14.72 -11.07 -3.05
C ILE A 108 -16.05 -11.79 -3.36
N ASN A 109 -16.66 -11.50 -4.52
CA ASN A 109 -17.96 -12.06 -4.88
C ASN A 109 -17.94 -13.56 -5.22
N ARG A 110 -16.79 -14.10 -5.64
CA ARG A 110 -16.66 -15.52 -6.05
C ARG A 110 -16.18 -16.40 -4.90
N THR A 111 -15.62 -15.81 -3.85
CA THR A 111 -15.23 -16.55 -2.64
C THR A 111 -16.47 -17.17 -2.00
N PRO A 112 -16.48 -18.49 -1.73
CA PRO A 112 -17.64 -19.17 -1.14
C PRO A 112 -17.63 -19.01 0.38
N TRP A 113 -17.74 -17.76 0.88
CA TRP A 113 -17.56 -17.42 2.30
C TRP A 113 -18.29 -18.33 3.29
N ASN A 114 -19.53 -18.70 2.99
CA ASN A 114 -20.35 -19.55 3.86
C ASN A 114 -19.90 -21.02 3.94
N ASP A 115 -19.04 -21.47 3.00
CA ASP A 115 -18.54 -22.85 2.93
C ASP A 115 -17.11 -22.97 3.50
N LEU A 116 -16.47 -21.85 3.87
CA LEU A 116 -15.12 -21.82 4.40
C LEU A 116 -15.11 -21.98 5.92
N ASP A 117 -14.09 -22.69 6.43
CA ASP A 117 -13.77 -22.59 7.85
C ASP A 117 -13.01 -21.28 8.14
N HIS A 118 -12.78 -21.00 9.43
CA HIS A 118 -12.11 -19.78 9.86
C HIS A 118 -10.72 -19.62 9.21
N SER A 119 -9.90 -20.67 9.21
CA SER A 119 -8.55 -20.61 8.63
C SER A 119 -8.59 -20.34 7.13
N ALA A 120 -9.51 -20.96 6.40
CA ALA A 120 -9.66 -20.73 4.97
C ALA A 120 -10.20 -19.32 4.67
N THR A 121 -11.08 -18.79 5.53
CA THR A 121 -11.58 -17.41 5.45
C THR A 121 -10.44 -16.41 5.62
N VAL A 122 -9.63 -16.58 6.64
CA VAL A 122 -8.43 -15.77 6.91
C VAL A 122 -7.46 -15.80 5.72
N ASP A 123 -7.21 -16.98 5.14
CA ASP A 123 -6.36 -17.13 3.96
C ASP A 123 -6.93 -16.39 2.72
N GLN A 124 -8.26 -16.31 2.56
CA GLN A 124 -8.88 -15.55 1.47
C GLN A 124 -8.80 -14.04 1.70
N LEU A 125 -8.99 -13.58 2.94
CA LEU A 125 -8.82 -12.17 3.31
C LEU A 125 -7.39 -11.70 3.02
N ALA A 126 -6.38 -12.48 3.43
CA ALA A 126 -4.98 -12.19 3.11
C ALA A 126 -4.73 -12.09 1.61
N ALA A 127 -5.29 -13.02 0.82
CA ALA A 127 -5.16 -13.01 -0.63
C ALA A 127 -5.85 -11.80 -1.27
N ILE A 128 -6.97 -11.32 -0.72
CA ILE A 128 -7.63 -10.09 -1.17
C ILE A 128 -6.76 -8.87 -0.86
N HIS A 129 -6.16 -8.82 0.34
CA HIS A 129 -5.21 -7.76 0.70
C HIS A 129 -3.99 -7.77 -0.22
N THR A 130 -3.45 -8.94 -0.60
CA THR A 130 -2.35 -9.03 -1.58
C THR A 130 -2.69 -8.33 -2.91
N ASP A 131 -3.89 -8.57 -3.46
CA ASP A 131 -4.31 -7.95 -4.71
C ASP A 131 -4.49 -6.43 -4.56
N LEU A 132 -5.00 -5.98 -3.40
CA LEU A 132 -5.16 -4.56 -3.07
C LEU A 132 -3.81 -3.86 -2.87
N ASN A 133 -2.87 -4.50 -2.18
CA ASN A 133 -1.51 -4.01 -1.96
C ASN A 133 -0.78 -3.80 -3.30
N PHE A 134 -0.94 -4.74 -4.24
CA PHE A 134 -0.40 -4.57 -5.59
C PHE A 134 -1.07 -3.42 -6.34
N ALA A 135 -2.41 -3.30 -6.27
CA ALA A 135 -3.13 -2.23 -6.96
C ALA A 135 -2.68 -0.85 -6.47
N HIS A 136 -2.49 -0.69 -5.15
CA HIS A 136 -2.01 0.52 -4.50
C HIS A 136 -2.73 1.78 -5.02
N PRO A 137 -4.06 1.87 -4.81
CA PRO A 137 -4.95 2.70 -5.63
C PRO A 137 -4.77 4.22 -5.51
N PHE A 138 -4.24 4.72 -4.41
CA PHE A 138 -4.19 6.13 -4.07
C PHE A 138 -2.77 6.69 -4.16
N ARG A 139 -2.66 8.03 -4.19
CA ARG A 139 -1.35 8.67 -4.12
C ARG A 139 -0.71 8.46 -2.76
N GLU A 140 -1.48 8.58 -1.69
CA GLU A 140 -0.99 8.42 -0.32
C GLU A 140 -2.11 7.84 0.59
N GLY A 141 -1.79 7.27 1.74
CA GLY A 141 -2.77 6.68 2.67
C GLY A 141 -3.27 5.31 2.27
N ASN A 142 -2.52 4.58 1.43
CA ASN A 142 -2.92 3.25 0.95
C ASN A 142 -2.98 2.23 2.09
N GLY A 143 -1.97 2.19 2.97
CA GLY A 143 -1.96 1.33 4.15
C GLY A 143 -3.18 1.53 5.05
N ARG A 144 -3.43 2.78 5.48
CA ARG A 144 -4.57 3.16 6.33
C ARG A 144 -5.92 2.80 5.69
N ALA A 145 -6.15 3.20 4.44
CA ALA A 145 -7.41 2.91 3.76
C ALA A 145 -7.63 1.40 3.53
N SER A 146 -6.56 0.65 3.22
CA SER A 146 -6.65 -0.80 3.02
C SER A 146 -6.98 -1.53 4.31
N ARG A 147 -6.45 -1.09 5.46
CA ARG A 147 -6.76 -1.70 6.77
C ARG A 147 -8.21 -1.54 7.15
N VAL A 148 -8.73 -0.30 7.13
CA VAL A 148 -10.15 -0.06 7.39
C VAL A 148 -11.03 -0.93 6.47
N PHE A 149 -10.70 -0.97 5.16
CA PHE A 149 -11.43 -1.80 4.21
C PHE A 149 -11.36 -3.29 4.54
N MET A 150 -10.19 -3.80 4.93
CA MET A 150 -10.00 -5.20 5.27
C MET A 150 -10.63 -5.56 6.63
N THR A 151 -10.65 -4.66 7.59
CA THR A 151 -11.36 -4.82 8.87
C THR A 151 -12.87 -4.90 8.65
N ASP A 152 -13.44 -4.00 7.84
CA ASP A 152 -14.86 -4.04 7.45
C ASP A 152 -15.21 -5.36 6.73
N LEU A 153 -14.40 -5.75 5.72
CA LEU A 153 -14.63 -6.99 4.98
C LEU A 153 -14.46 -8.25 5.85
N ALA A 154 -13.49 -8.27 6.78
CA ALA A 154 -13.31 -9.37 7.70
C ALA A 154 -14.50 -9.50 8.66
N ALA A 155 -15.00 -8.37 9.16
CA ALA A 155 -16.16 -8.30 10.04
C ALA A 155 -17.42 -8.89 9.36
N GLU A 156 -17.65 -8.58 8.07
CA GLU A 156 -18.74 -9.17 7.27
C GLU A 156 -18.69 -10.71 7.21
N HIS A 157 -17.53 -11.30 7.49
CA HIS A 157 -17.26 -12.73 7.43
C HIS A 157 -16.87 -13.35 8.78
N GLY A 158 -17.21 -12.67 9.89
CA GLY A 158 -17.03 -13.21 11.25
C GLY A 158 -15.57 -13.33 11.69
N VAL A 159 -14.70 -12.49 11.13
CA VAL A 159 -13.29 -12.41 11.50
C VAL A 159 -13.02 -11.02 12.07
N GLU A 160 -12.26 -10.98 13.16
CA GLU A 160 -11.68 -9.77 13.72
C GLU A 160 -10.20 -9.73 13.38
N LEU A 161 -9.68 -8.55 13.01
CA LEU A 161 -8.29 -8.35 12.63
C LEU A 161 -7.68 -7.32 13.57
N ASP A 162 -6.66 -7.73 14.33
CA ASP A 162 -5.91 -6.84 15.21
C ASP A 162 -4.52 -6.56 14.62
N PHE A 163 -4.41 -5.44 13.89
CA PHE A 163 -3.15 -5.03 13.28
C PHE A 163 -2.09 -4.57 14.29
N SER A 164 -2.44 -4.36 15.57
CA SER A 164 -1.45 -4.01 16.61
C SER A 164 -0.54 -5.19 16.97
N LEU A 165 -0.98 -6.43 16.68
CA LEU A 165 -0.23 -7.65 16.99
C LEU A 165 1.00 -7.86 16.09
N VAL A 166 1.14 -7.07 15.02
CA VAL A 166 2.27 -7.15 14.08
C VAL A 166 3.04 -5.83 14.10
N GLY A 167 4.37 -5.88 14.03
CA GLY A 167 5.20 -4.67 13.95
C GLY A 167 5.44 -4.19 12.51
N ASP A 168 5.81 -2.91 12.36
CA ASP A 168 6.11 -2.24 11.09
C ASP A 168 7.05 -3.00 10.16
N GLU A 169 8.20 -3.43 10.70
CA GLU A 169 9.21 -4.14 9.92
C GLU A 169 8.66 -5.45 9.35
N GLN A 170 7.91 -6.20 10.17
CA GLN A 170 7.32 -7.46 9.78
C GLN A 170 6.22 -7.26 8.72
N TRP A 171 5.35 -6.27 8.89
CA TRP A 171 4.32 -5.94 7.91
C TRP A 171 4.90 -5.47 6.57
N ASN A 172 5.86 -4.56 6.62
CA ASN A 172 6.49 -3.98 5.43
C ASN A 172 7.26 -5.06 4.66
N GLN A 173 7.97 -5.94 5.37
CA GLN A 173 8.67 -7.06 4.76
C GLN A 173 7.68 -8.05 4.13
N ALA A 174 6.64 -8.46 4.85
CA ALA A 174 5.62 -9.37 4.32
C ALA A 174 4.91 -8.77 3.10
N SER A 175 4.60 -7.47 3.14
CA SER A 175 3.98 -6.75 2.02
C SER A 175 4.90 -6.70 0.79
N ALA A 176 6.21 -6.45 0.98
CA ALA A 176 7.19 -6.48 -0.11
C ALA A 176 7.37 -7.90 -0.68
N ASP A 177 7.40 -8.92 0.18
CA ASP A 177 7.58 -10.33 -0.22
C ASP A 177 6.38 -10.90 -1.00
N THR A 178 5.25 -10.18 -1.04
CA THR A 178 4.15 -10.54 -1.96
C THR A 178 4.53 -10.37 -3.44
N PHE A 179 5.53 -9.54 -3.75
CA PHE A 179 6.02 -9.30 -5.11
C PHE A 179 7.15 -10.28 -5.45
N LEU A 180 6.86 -11.28 -6.29
CA LEU A 180 7.88 -12.26 -6.72
C LEU A 180 8.78 -11.72 -7.85
N ASP A 181 8.42 -10.59 -8.45
CA ASP A 181 9.24 -9.86 -9.39
C ASP A 181 9.05 -8.34 -9.25
N PRO A 182 10.00 -7.52 -9.74
CA PRO A 182 9.96 -6.06 -9.62
C PRO A 182 8.76 -5.38 -10.29
N TYR A 183 8.03 -6.07 -11.16
CA TYR A 183 6.92 -5.50 -11.93
C TYR A 183 5.55 -6.01 -11.45
N GLY A 184 5.52 -6.84 -10.40
CA GLY A 184 4.31 -7.47 -9.88
C GLY A 184 3.56 -8.30 -10.93
N LEU A 185 4.26 -8.86 -11.91
CA LEU A 185 3.66 -9.79 -12.87
C LEU A 185 3.32 -11.14 -12.23
N ASN A 186 4.03 -11.49 -11.16
CA ASN A 186 3.82 -12.65 -10.32
C ASN A 186 3.72 -12.21 -8.87
N LEU A 187 2.60 -12.56 -8.23
CA LEU A 187 2.34 -12.28 -6.82
C LEU A 187 2.19 -13.58 -6.05
N THR A 188 2.53 -13.54 -4.76
CA THR A 188 2.19 -14.59 -3.78
C THR A 188 1.46 -13.98 -2.59
N ALA A 189 0.48 -14.70 -2.06
CA ALA A 189 -0.23 -14.29 -0.85
C ALA A 189 0.38 -14.89 0.41
N GLU A 190 1.32 -15.83 0.30
CA GLU A 190 1.83 -16.58 1.47
C GLU A 190 2.40 -15.69 2.59
N PRO A 191 3.21 -14.65 2.32
CA PRO A 191 3.69 -13.77 3.38
C PRO A 191 2.56 -13.09 4.15
N LEU A 192 1.55 -12.56 3.46
CA LEU A 192 0.40 -11.95 4.13
C LEU A 192 -0.50 -12.99 4.80
N LYS A 193 -0.59 -14.23 4.32
CA LYS A 193 -1.31 -15.29 5.03
C LYS A 193 -0.67 -15.61 6.38
N GLU A 194 0.66 -15.59 6.46
CA GLU A 194 1.37 -15.80 7.73
C GLU A 194 1.01 -14.69 8.73
N ILE A 195 1.02 -13.42 8.30
CA ILE A 195 0.57 -12.29 9.13
C ILE A 195 -0.90 -12.44 9.52
N TYR A 196 -1.78 -12.71 8.55
CA TYR A 196 -3.22 -12.81 8.79
C TYR A 196 -3.58 -13.91 9.78
N ARG A 197 -2.83 -15.01 9.84
CA ARG A 197 -3.04 -16.07 10.83
C ARG A 197 -2.60 -15.68 12.24
N GLU A 198 -1.74 -14.67 12.38
CA GLU A 198 -1.30 -14.10 13.66
C GLU A 198 -2.29 -13.05 14.17
N ILE A 199 -2.80 -12.19 13.27
CA ILE A 199 -3.66 -11.06 13.64
C ILE A 199 -5.16 -11.39 13.67
N ALA A 200 -5.58 -12.52 13.11
CA ALA A 200 -7.00 -12.86 12.98
C ALA A 200 -7.51 -13.71 14.14
N SER A 201 -8.68 -13.35 14.65
CA SER A 201 -9.45 -14.14 15.60
C SER A 201 -10.91 -14.31 15.11
N PRO A 202 -11.62 -15.36 15.54
CA PRO A 202 -13.05 -15.45 15.31
C PRO A 202 -13.75 -14.28 15.99
N ARG A 203 -14.58 -13.55 15.27
CA ARG A 203 -15.43 -12.53 15.86
C ARG A 203 -16.48 -13.22 16.72
N GLU A 204 -16.50 -12.95 18.01
CA GLU A 204 -17.55 -13.48 18.88
C GLU A 204 -18.92 -12.96 18.40
N GLU A 205 -19.91 -13.84 18.23
CA GLU A 205 -21.28 -13.37 18.07
C GLU A 205 -21.62 -12.56 19.31
N ALA A 206 -22.10 -11.32 19.12
CA ALA A 206 -22.44 -10.42 20.20
C ALA A 206 -23.60 -11.01 21.04
N ASP A 207 -23.29 -11.94 21.93
CA ASP A 207 -24.09 -12.23 23.11
C ASP A 207 -23.96 -10.99 23.99
N SER A 208 -25.03 -10.19 24.01
CA SER A 208 -25.18 -8.93 24.72
C SER A 208 -24.25 -8.77 25.93
N LEU A 209 -23.24 -7.89 25.82
CA LEU A 209 -22.76 -6.93 26.83
C LEU A 209 -21.40 -6.35 26.39
N ASP A 210 -21.41 -5.12 25.85
CA ASP A 210 -20.47 -4.05 26.19
C ASP A 210 -18.95 -4.36 26.16
N HIS A 211 -18.45 -4.98 25.08
CA HIS A 211 -17.00 -4.92 24.81
C HIS A 211 -16.72 -3.65 24.00
N GLN A 212 -16.63 -2.53 24.70
CA GLN A 212 -15.87 -1.40 24.19
C GLN A 212 -14.39 -1.76 24.38
N PRO A 213 -13.54 -1.67 23.34
CA PRO A 213 -12.10 -1.82 23.53
C PRO A 213 -11.64 -0.84 24.62
N GLU A 214 -10.70 -1.28 25.48
CA GLU A 214 -10.14 -0.36 26.46
C GLU A 214 -9.36 0.75 25.73
N ALA A 215 -9.30 1.95 26.32
CA ALA A 215 -8.64 3.10 25.67
C ALA A 215 -7.18 2.80 25.27
N ASP A 216 -6.47 1.97 26.05
CA ASP A 216 -5.10 1.57 25.74
C ASP A 216 -5.01 0.64 24.51
N GLU A 217 -6.01 -0.22 24.28
CA GLU A 217 -6.08 -1.09 23.08
C GLU A 217 -6.37 -0.28 21.82
N MET A 218 -7.24 0.73 21.96
CA MET A 218 -7.57 1.64 20.86
C MET A 218 -6.38 2.54 20.51
N ASP A 219 -5.64 3.03 21.50
CA ASP A 219 -4.40 3.79 21.31
C ASP A 219 -3.33 2.94 20.59
N ASP A 220 -3.17 1.65 20.94
CA ASP A 220 -2.22 0.75 20.29
C ASP A 220 -2.66 0.40 18.85
N GLU A 221 -3.95 0.17 18.61
CA GLU A 221 -4.48 -0.08 17.26
C GLU A 221 -4.39 1.16 16.37
N LEU A 222 -4.70 2.34 16.92
CA LEU A 222 -4.54 3.61 16.23
C LEU A 222 -3.06 3.85 15.91
N SER A 223 -2.19 3.74 16.91
CA SER A 223 -0.75 3.90 16.75
C SER A 223 -0.21 2.95 15.69
N ALA A 224 -0.62 1.69 15.71
CA ALA A 224 -0.36 0.73 14.67
C ALA A 224 -0.89 1.27 13.33
N ALA A 225 -2.19 1.46 13.14
CA ALA A 225 -2.80 1.97 11.91
C ALA A 225 -2.09 3.16 11.27
N MET A 226 -1.64 4.09 12.10
CA MET A 226 -1.02 5.33 11.70
C MET A 226 0.46 5.17 11.34
N GLN A 227 1.19 4.26 11.98
CA GLN A 227 2.60 3.97 11.71
C GLN A 227 2.84 3.32 10.34
N PHE A 228 1.99 2.40 9.91
CA PHE A 228 2.10 1.80 8.57
C PHE A 228 1.39 2.62 7.49
N GLY A 229 0.82 3.76 7.88
CA GLY A 229 0.21 4.74 7.00
C GLY A 229 1.22 5.68 6.32
N ASP A 230 2.50 5.60 6.70
CA ASP A 230 3.63 6.36 6.13
C ASP A 230 4.06 5.82 4.75
N ASP A 231 3.10 5.67 3.83
CA ASP A 231 3.42 5.48 2.41
C ASP A 231 3.96 6.79 1.79
N ALA A 232 3.82 7.93 2.51
CA ALA A 232 4.07 9.31 2.08
C ALA A 232 5.47 9.55 1.54
N TYR A 233 6.45 8.92 2.18
CA TYR A 233 7.87 9.16 1.94
C TYR A 233 8.62 7.96 1.38
N GLY A 234 7.94 6.82 1.20
CA GLY A 234 8.56 5.59 0.71
C GLY A 234 8.27 5.25 -0.75
N ALA A 235 7.22 5.83 -1.34
CA ALA A 235 6.89 5.59 -2.73
C ALA A 235 7.63 6.55 -3.66
N ASP A 236 8.44 6.00 -4.54
CA ASP A 236 9.20 6.72 -5.55
C ASP A 236 8.41 6.80 -6.87
N SER A 237 8.71 7.84 -7.65
CA SER A 237 8.37 7.82 -9.07
C SER A 237 9.11 6.65 -9.73
N VAL A 238 8.46 5.95 -10.67
CA VAL A 238 9.10 4.85 -11.41
C VAL A 238 10.36 5.32 -12.18
N GLY A 239 10.44 6.62 -12.50
CA GLY A 239 11.61 7.24 -13.14
C GLY A 239 12.82 7.36 -12.22
N ASP A 240 12.61 7.60 -10.93
CA ASP A 240 13.67 7.76 -9.94
C ASP A 240 14.17 6.39 -9.42
N ALA A 241 13.27 5.41 -9.28
CA ALA A 241 13.61 4.04 -8.88
C ALA A 241 14.52 3.28 -9.87
N LEU A 242 14.55 3.70 -11.15
CA LEU A 242 15.35 3.09 -12.22
C LEU A 242 16.65 3.85 -12.55
N GLY A 243 17.04 4.85 -11.75
CA GLY A 243 18.37 5.47 -11.85
C GLY A 243 18.68 6.17 -13.17
N TYR A 244 17.69 6.77 -13.84
CA TYR A 244 17.95 7.59 -15.04
C TYR A 244 18.53 8.97 -14.68
N GLN A 245 19.75 9.00 -14.16
CA GLN A 245 20.57 10.22 -14.19
C GLN A 245 21.16 10.39 -15.58
N GLY A 246 20.61 11.33 -16.35
CA GLY A 246 21.28 11.87 -17.52
C GLY A 246 22.56 12.59 -17.10
N GLY A 247 23.70 11.89 -17.13
CA GLY A 247 25.00 12.47 -16.85
C GLY A 247 26.12 11.45 -17.02
N HIS A 248 27.06 11.76 -17.90
CA HIS A 248 28.31 11.03 -18.19
C HIS A 248 28.85 10.15 -17.04
N VAL A 249 28.89 8.84 -17.23
CA VAL A 249 29.64 7.92 -16.37
C VAL A 249 31.01 7.68 -17.01
N SER A 250 32.07 8.09 -16.32
CA SER A 250 33.46 7.73 -16.64
C SER A 250 33.68 6.27 -16.26
N LEU A 251 34.23 5.49 -17.18
CA LEU A 251 34.52 4.06 -17.01
C LEU A 251 35.80 3.85 -16.19
N ASP A 252 35.81 4.22 -14.91
CA ASP A 252 36.95 3.93 -14.03
C ASP A 252 36.48 3.73 -12.57
N ASP A 253 35.50 2.87 -12.31
CA ASP A 253 35.25 2.43 -10.91
C ASP A 253 34.53 1.08 -10.83
N TYR A 254 35.14 0.05 -11.41
CA TYR A 254 34.91 -1.33 -10.96
C TYR A 254 36.25 -2.08 -11.00
N GLY A 255 36.95 -2.05 -9.86
CA GLY A 255 38.14 -2.84 -9.60
C GLY A 255 37.82 -4.34 -9.59
N ILE A 256 37.77 -4.95 -10.78
CA ILE A 256 37.81 -6.40 -10.94
C ILE A 256 39.22 -6.76 -11.45
N ASP A 257 40.11 -7.04 -10.51
CA ASP A 257 41.33 -7.79 -10.76
C ASP A 257 40.96 -9.29 -10.83
N GLY A 258 41.32 -9.97 -11.92
CA GLY A 258 41.31 -11.44 -11.95
C GLY A 258 40.97 -12.14 -13.27
N ALA A 259 41.86 -11.96 -14.26
CA ALA A 259 42.23 -12.89 -15.34
C ALA A 259 41.22 -13.94 -15.86
N VAL A 260 40.82 -13.77 -17.13
CA VAL A 260 40.66 -14.92 -18.05
C VAL A 260 41.38 -14.60 -19.35
N ASP A 261 42.48 -15.29 -19.59
CA ASP A 261 43.24 -15.30 -20.83
C ASP A 261 42.52 -16.15 -21.87
N TYR A 262 42.14 -15.53 -23.00
CA TYR A 262 42.03 -16.22 -24.27
C TYR A 262 42.64 -15.34 -25.36
N GLY A 263 43.96 -15.48 -25.55
CA GLY A 263 44.53 -15.92 -26.82
C GLY A 263 44.14 -15.14 -28.08
N SER A 264 45.07 -14.26 -28.48
CA SER A 264 45.20 -13.60 -29.78
C SER A 264 44.94 -14.50 -30.99
N SER A 265 44.18 -14.00 -31.98
CA SER A 265 44.54 -14.16 -33.40
C SER A 265 43.83 -13.16 -34.31
N ASN A 266 44.64 -12.20 -34.76
CA ASN A 266 44.66 -11.47 -36.03
C ASN A 266 43.55 -11.68 -37.09
N ASP A 267 42.99 -10.53 -37.50
CA ASP A 267 43.21 -9.86 -38.80
C ASP A 267 42.49 -10.37 -40.06
N GLN A 268 42.19 -9.39 -40.93
CA GLN A 268 41.63 -9.41 -42.29
C GLN A 268 40.09 -9.49 -42.31
N GLY A 269 39.33 -8.44 -42.56
CA GLY A 269 39.43 -7.50 -43.68
C GLY A 269 38.58 -8.01 -44.84
N LEU A 270 37.54 -7.25 -45.23
CA LEU A 270 37.15 -6.90 -46.61
C LEU A 270 35.67 -6.50 -46.72
N ASP A 271 35.50 -5.19 -46.88
CA ASP A 271 34.60 -4.45 -47.76
C ASP A 271 33.83 -5.27 -48.83
N ARG A 272 32.49 -5.34 -48.69
CA ARG A 272 31.44 -4.92 -49.66
C ARG A 272 30.07 -5.48 -49.33
#